data_AF-A0A9P7DCS9-F1
#
_entry.id   AF-A0A9P7DCS9-F1
#
_cell.length_a   1.000
_cell.length_b   1.000
_cell.length_c   1.000
_cell.angle_alpha   90.00
_cell.angle_beta   90.00
_cell.angle_gamma   90.00
#
_symmetry.space_group_name_H-M   'P 1'
#
loop_
_entity.id
_entity.type
_entity.pdbx_description
1 polymer ?
#
loop_
_entity_poly.entity_id
_entity_poly.type
_entity_poly.pdbx_seq_one_letter_code
_entity_poly.pdbx_strand_id
1 'polypeptide(L)'
;AAYALAKGTKYALACTRIIRPTKGMHGRLMKRLFEGVIVPKMLYTADVWCSGLVAKGRGKQRGGKGARGFTLQMSRVQRMATLLITGGLRSSSNDMLDAHTNVLP
;
A
#
# COMPACT_ATOMS: atom_id res chain seq x y z
N ALA A 1 4.34 -2.67 12.37
CA ALA A 1 4.65 -1.85 11.18
C ALA A 1 5.69 -2.49 10.25
N ALA A 2 6.92 -2.77 10.72
CA ALA A 2 8.00 -3.30 9.85
C ALA A 2 7.64 -4.63 9.16
N TYR A 3 6.98 -5.56 9.86
CA TYR A 3 6.53 -6.83 9.29
C TYR A 3 5.50 -6.65 8.15
N ALA A 4 4.48 -5.81 8.36
CA ALA A 4 3.48 -5.49 7.34
C ALA A 4 4.12 -4.84 6.12
N LEU A 5 5.05 -3.91 6.33
CA LEU A 5 5.84 -3.32 5.25
C LEU A 5 6.64 -4.38 4.50
N ALA A 6 7.39 -5.23 5.19
CA ALA A 6 8.21 -6.26 4.55
C ALA A 6 7.37 -7.23 3.70
N LYS A 7 6.16 -7.56 4.16
CA LYS A 7 5.24 -8.41 3.42
C LYS A 7 4.65 -7.68 2.21
N GLY A 8 4.20 -6.43 2.38
CA GLY A 8 3.69 -5.58 1.29
C GLY A 8 4.75 -5.34 0.21
N THR A 9 5.98 -4.98 0.60
CA THR A 9 7.09 -4.78 -0.34
C THR A 9 7.49 -6.07 -1.05
N LYS A 10 7.52 -7.22 -0.35
CA LYS A 10 7.80 -8.52 -0.97
C LYS A 10 6.82 -8.82 -2.11
N TYR A 11 5.52 -8.65 -1.89
CA TYR A 11 4.53 -8.91 -2.93
C TYR A 11 4.55 -7.83 -4.02
N ALA A 12 4.74 -6.55 -3.68
CA ALA A 12 4.89 -5.49 -4.67
C ALA A 12 6.11 -5.72 -5.59
N LEU A 13 7.24 -6.15 -5.05
CA LEU A 13 8.44 -6.54 -5.81
C LEU A 13 8.23 -7.80 -6.66
N ALA A 14 7.40 -8.74 -6.22
CA ALA A 14 7.02 -9.86 -7.09
C ALA A 14 6.20 -9.37 -8.29
N CYS A 15 5.29 -8.41 -8.08
CA CYS A 15 4.44 -7.86 -9.14
C CYS A 15 5.23 -7.06 -10.19
N THR A 16 6.33 -6.38 -9.80
CA THR A 16 7.18 -5.66 -10.76
C THR A 16 7.80 -6.57 -11.82
N ARG A 17 7.93 -7.87 -11.53
CA ARG A 17 8.48 -8.84 -12.48
C ARG A 17 7.45 -9.30 -13.51
N ILE A 18 6.18 -9.23 -13.15
CA ILE A 18 5.04 -9.68 -13.95
C ILE A 18 4.51 -8.53 -14.82
N ILE A 19 4.63 -7.30 -14.33
CA ILE A 19 4.23 -6.09 -15.04
C ILE A 19 5.40 -5.59 -15.86
N ARG A 20 5.18 -5.42 -17.15
CA ARG A 20 6.12 -4.81 -18.08
C ARG A 20 5.32 -3.87 -18.98
N PRO A 21 5.83 -2.66 -19.29
CA PRO A 21 5.12 -1.70 -20.14
C PRO A 21 4.71 -2.26 -21.50
N THR A 22 5.51 -3.18 -22.07
CA THR A 22 5.35 -3.63 -23.46
C THR A 22 4.84 -5.07 -23.61
N LYS A 23 5.17 -5.98 -22.68
CA LYS A 23 4.83 -7.43 -22.77
C LYS A 23 4.44 -8.04 -21.43
N GLY A 24 3.83 -7.25 -20.54
CA GLY A 24 3.43 -7.71 -19.21
C GLY A 24 1.93 -7.65 -18.97
N MET A 25 1.53 -7.96 -17.73
CA MET A 25 0.14 -7.81 -17.32
C MET A 25 -0.33 -6.35 -17.41
N HIS A 26 -1.58 -6.17 -17.86
CA HIS A 26 -2.24 -4.87 -17.85
C HIS A 26 -2.42 -4.32 -16.43
N GLY A 27 -2.31 -2.99 -16.27
CA GLY A 27 -2.48 -2.29 -15.01
C GLY A 27 -3.81 -2.58 -14.30
N ARG A 28 -4.89 -2.83 -15.05
CA ARG A 28 -6.20 -3.21 -14.49
C ARG A 28 -6.16 -4.55 -13.73
N LEU A 29 -5.41 -5.53 -14.23
CA LEU A 29 -5.22 -6.82 -13.55
C LEU A 29 -4.33 -6.66 -12.33
N MET A 30 -3.29 -5.81 -12.43
CA MET A 30 -2.46 -5.47 -11.26
C MET A 30 -3.29 -4.82 -10.15
N LYS A 31 -4.20 -3.89 -10.49
CA LYS A 31 -5.08 -3.26 -9.50
C LYS A 31 -5.88 -4.32 -8.73
N ARG A 32 -6.48 -5.28 -9.43
CA ARG A 32 -7.20 -6.40 -8.81
C ARG A 32 -6.31 -7.28 -7.93
N LEU A 33 -5.07 -7.52 -8.36
CA LEU A 33 -4.10 -8.28 -7.57
C LEU A 33 -3.68 -7.51 -6.30
N PHE A 34 -3.52 -6.19 -6.40
CA PHE A 34 -3.22 -5.34 -5.27
C PHE A 34 -4.35 -5.38 -4.24
N GLU A 35 -5.60 -5.16 -4.67
CA GLU A 35 -6.80 -5.18 -3.82
C GLU A 35 -7.08 -6.57 -3.23
N GLY A 36 -6.91 -7.64 -4.02
CA GLY A 36 -7.26 -9.00 -3.59
C GLY A 36 -6.17 -9.73 -2.81
N VAL A 37 -4.89 -9.37 -3.00
CA VAL A 37 -3.76 -10.12 -2.42
C VAL A 37 -2.89 -9.23 -1.53
N ILE A 38 -2.43 -8.10 -2.04
CA ILE A 38 -1.44 -7.27 -1.34
C ILE A 38 -2.08 -6.57 -0.15
N VAL A 39 -3.21 -5.91 -0.37
CA VAL A 39 -4.00 -5.20 0.65
C VAL A 39 -4.35 -6.16 1.79
N PRO A 40 -5.03 -7.31 1.58
CA PRO A 40 -5.30 -8.25 2.66
C PRO A 40 -4.02 -8.76 3.35
N LYS A 41 -2.97 -9.16 2.63
CA LYS A 41 -1.77 -9.71 3.28
C LYS A 41 -0.98 -8.70 4.10
N MET A 42 -1.08 -7.42 3.76
CA MET A 42 -0.43 -6.30 4.41
C MET A 42 -1.28 -5.74 5.57
N LEU A 43 -2.58 -5.61 5.35
CA LEU A 43 -3.55 -5.05 6.30
C LEU A 43 -4.20 -6.08 7.22
N TYR A 44 -3.99 -7.39 7.01
CA TYR A 44 -4.48 -8.44 7.92
C TYR A 44 -4.01 -8.22 9.38
N THR A 45 -2.85 -7.57 9.57
CA THR A 45 -2.41 -7.14 10.91
C THR A 45 -2.81 -5.72 11.28
N ALA A 46 -3.20 -4.91 10.30
CA ALA A 46 -3.60 -3.52 10.53
C ALA A 46 -4.90 -3.45 11.33
N ASP A 47 -5.88 -4.29 11.04
CA ASP A 47 -7.14 -4.32 11.80
C ASP A 47 -6.88 -4.65 13.29
N VAL A 48 -6.05 -5.65 13.57
CA VAL A 48 -5.62 -6.03 14.94
C VAL A 48 -4.81 -4.91 15.62
N TRP A 49 -3.98 -4.17 14.86
CA TRP A 49 -3.16 -3.08 15.42
C TRP A 49 -3.96 -1.80 15.64
N CYS A 50 -4.83 -1.45 14.70
CA CYS A 50 -5.69 -0.27 14.74
C CYS A 50 -6.76 -0.43 15.82
N SER A 51 -7.42 -1.59 15.93
CA SER A 51 -8.34 -1.90 17.03
C SER A 51 -7.66 -1.78 18.40
N GLY A 52 -6.44 -2.29 18.55
CA GLY A 52 -5.67 -2.16 19.80
C GLY A 52 -5.25 -0.73 20.15
N LEU A 53 -5.03 0.14 19.14
CA LEU A 53 -4.71 1.56 19.33
C LEU A 53 -5.94 2.40 19.68
N VAL A 54 -7.09 2.07 19.10
CA VAL A 54 -8.39 2.69 19.41
C VAL A 54 -8.86 2.27 20.81
N ALA A 55 -8.81 0.98 21.14
CA ALA A 55 -9.22 0.44 22.44
C ALA A 55 -8.39 0.99 23.62
N LYS A 56 -7.11 1.31 23.41
CA LYS A 56 -6.23 1.86 24.46
C LYS A 56 -6.41 3.36 24.72
N GLY A 57 -7.39 4.03 24.11
CA GLY A 57 -7.64 5.47 24.31
C GLY A 57 -6.49 6.39 23.84
N ARG A 58 -5.43 5.83 23.27
CA ARG A 58 -4.24 6.55 22.79
C ARG A 58 -4.49 7.27 21.46
N GLY A 59 -5.69 7.15 20.90
CA GLY A 59 -6.13 7.96 19.76
C GLY A 59 -6.20 9.46 20.06
N LYS A 60 -6.40 9.87 21.32
CA LYS A 60 -6.65 11.29 21.67
C LYS A 60 -5.56 12.02 22.47
N GLN A 61 -4.76 11.38 23.33
CA GLN A 61 -3.94 12.15 24.31
C GLN A 61 -2.42 11.93 24.34
N ARG A 62 -1.86 10.90 23.69
CA ARG A 62 -0.39 10.79 23.52
C ARG A 62 -0.07 10.41 22.09
N GLY A 63 -0.23 11.42 21.22
CA GLY A 63 0.27 11.53 19.85
C GLY A 63 0.31 10.23 19.07
N GLY A 64 -0.64 10.05 18.15
CA GLY A 64 -0.75 8.94 17.20
C GLY A 64 0.47 8.71 16.27
N LYS A 65 1.69 9.01 16.69
CA LYS A 65 2.99 8.71 16.05
C LYS A 65 3.11 7.24 15.64
N GLY A 66 2.58 6.31 16.44
CA GLY A 66 2.56 4.88 16.09
C GLY A 66 1.64 4.57 14.90
N ALA A 67 0.43 5.11 14.91
CA ALA A 67 -0.54 4.96 13.81
C ALA A 67 -0.09 5.72 12.55
N ARG A 68 0.39 6.96 12.71
CA ARG A 68 0.94 7.79 11.63
C ARG A 68 2.18 7.16 10.99
N GLY A 69 3.06 6.56 11.80
CA GLY A 69 4.20 5.82 11.30
C GLY A 69 3.77 4.59 10.52
N PHE A 70 2.74 3.88 10.99
CA PHE A 70 2.15 2.76 10.26
C PHE A 70 1.56 3.19 8.92
N THR A 71 0.71 4.22 8.88
CA THR A 71 0.12 4.72 7.63
C THR A 71 1.17 5.22 6.65
N LEU A 72 2.22 5.89 7.12
CA LEU A 72 3.35 6.31 6.29
C LEU A 72 4.12 5.12 5.70
N GLN A 73 4.22 4.00 6.42
CA GLN A 73 4.79 2.78 5.85
C GLN A 73 3.87 2.14 4.81
N MET A 74 2.55 2.22 4.99
CA MET A 74 1.60 1.66 4.04
C MET A 74 1.53 2.48 2.75
N SER A 75 1.58 3.81 2.85
CA SER A 75 1.60 4.70 1.68
C SER A 75 2.80 4.47 0.76
N ARG A 76 3.93 3.99 1.30
CA ARG A 76 5.09 3.59 0.49
C ARG A 76 4.79 2.40 -0.42
N VAL A 77 4.10 1.39 0.10
CA VAL A 77 3.70 0.21 -0.68
C VAL A 77 2.61 0.58 -1.68
N GLN A 78 1.68 1.44 -1.29
CA GLN A 78 0.67 2.00 -2.19
C GLN A 78 1.30 2.76 -3.36
N ARG A 79 2.28 3.64 -3.11
CA ARG A 79 3.05 4.32 -4.17
C ARG A 79 3.71 3.33 -5.13
N MET A 80 4.30 2.26 -4.61
CA MET A 80 4.87 1.21 -5.47
C MET A 80 3.80 0.57 -6.36
N ALA A 81 2.63 0.27 -5.81
CA ALA A 81 1.53 -0.31 -6.57
C ALA A 81 0.97 0.65 -7.61
N THR A 82 0.76 1.93 -7.28
CA THR A 82 0.20 2.91 -8.21
C THR A 82 1.14 3.24 -9.35
N LEU A 83 2.46 3.28 -9.11
CA LEU A 83 3.46 3.35 -10.17
C LEU A 83 3.40 2.13 -11.11
N LEU A 84 3.19 0.93 -10.57
CA LEU A 84 3.09 -0.28 -11.37
C LEU A 84 1.78 -0.37 -12.17
N ILE A 85 0.67 0.10 -11.60
CA ILE A 85 -0.64 0.10 -12.27
C ILE A 85 -0.65 1.12 -13.41
N THR A 86 -0.10 2.31 -13.18
CA THR A 86 -0.07 3.39 -14.19
C THR A 86 1.06 3.27 -15.19
N GLY A 87 2.16 2.58 -14.83
CA GLY A 87 3.41 2.67 -15.58
C GLY A 87 4.07 4.05 -15.48
N GLY A 88 3.71 4.85 -14.46
CA GLY A 88 4.18 6.22 -14.29
C GLY A 88 5.66 6.32 -13.92
N LEU A 89 6.23 7.52 -14.08
CA LEU A 89 7.61 7.80 -13.72
C LEU A 89 7.79 7.84 -12.19
N ARG A 90 8.98 7.46 -11.71
CA ARG A 90 9.29 7.53 -10.27
C ARG A 90 9.15 8.94 -9.68
N SER A 91 9.33 9.97 -10.50
CA SER A 91 9.18 11.38 -10.16
C SER A 91 7.74 11.90 -10.18
N SER A 92 6.77 11.12 -10.65
CA SER A 92 5.36 11.53 -10.68
C SER A 92 4.82 11.77 -9.26
N SER A 93 3.93 12.75 -9.13
CA SER A 93 3.26 13.08 -7.87
C SER A 93 2.33 11.94 -7.45
N ASN A 94 2.30 11.63 -6.14
CA ASN A 94 1.41 10.60 -5.59
C ASN A 94 -0.06 10.93 -5.85
N ASP A 95 -0.45 12.20 -5.66
CA ASP A 95 -1.86 12.60 -5.74
C ASP A 95 -2.42 12.38 -7.15
N MET A 96 -1.60 12.61 -8.18
CA MET A 96 -1.98 12.32 -9.57
C MET A 96 -2.08 10.81 -9.84
N LEU A 97 -1.14 10.02 -9.32
CA LEU A 97 -1.14 8.56 -9.49
C LEU A 97 -2.33 7.92 -8.77
N ASP A 98 -2.65 8.38 -7.57
CA ASP A 98 -3.76 7.89 -6.76
C ASP A 98 -5.09 8.27 -7.39
N ALA A 99 -5.23 9.50 -7.91
CA ALA A 99 -6.42 9.93 -8.67
C ALA A 99 -6.65 9.08 -9.92
N HIS A 100 -5.59 8.73 -10.66
CA HIS A 100 -5.69 7.88 -11.85
C HIS A 100 -6.01 6.42 -11.54
N THR A 101 -5.60 5.92 -10.38
CA THR A 101 -5.73 4.50 -10.04
C THR A 101 -6.95 4.21 -9.17
N ASN A 102 -7.51 5.21 -8.48
CA ASN A 102 -8.64 5.10 -7.56
C ASN A 102 -8.48 3.88 -6.63
N VAL A 103 -7.34 3.80 -5.94
CA VAL A 103 -6.98 2.71 -5.03
C VAL A 103 -7.15 3.20 -3.59
N LEU A 104 -7.83 2.39 -2.76
CA LEU A 104 -8.03 2.72 -1.34
C LEU A 104 -6.72 2.60 -0.53
N PRO A 105 -6.43 3.54 0.38
CA PRO A 105 -5.36 3.42 1.38
C PRO A 105 -5.70 2.43 2.52
#